data_AF-A0A381VB79-F1
#
_entry.id   AF-A0A381VB79-F1
#
_cell.length_a   1.000
_cell.length_b   1.000
_cell.length_c   1.000
_cell.angle_alpha   90.00
_cell.angle_beta   90.00
_cell.angle_gamma   90.00
#
_symmetry.space_group_name_H-M   'P 1'
#
loop_
_entity.id
_entity.type
_entity.pdbx_description
1 polymer ?
#
loop_
_entity_poly.entity_id
_entity_poly.type
_entity_poly.pdbx_seq_one_letter_code
_entity_poly.pdbx_strand_id
1 'polypeptide(L)'
;NFYVAELDHRVSILDSSGNLLARWGDVDANVDDSETGSGLSNSPSRNPMIVGKVKHEPGAGLFGAPHGIAVDSEGSFYVSEVSETFLGIDRGDRCVQKFVRV
;
A
#
# COMPACT_ATOMS: atom_id res chain seq x y z
N ASN A 1 -12.70 -15.64 -5.85
CA ASN A 1 -12.40 -14.22 -6.14
C ASN A 1 -10.93 -14.08 -6.46
N PHE A 2 -10.61 -13.28 -7.46
CA PHE A 2 -9.26 -12.82 -7.73
C PHE A 2 -9.06 -11.46 -7.07
N TYR A 3 -7.87 -11.25 -6.51
CA TYR A 3 -7.47 -9.98 -5.95
C TYR A 3 -6.24 -9.53 -6.70
N VAL A 4 -6.27 -8.32 -7.25
CA VAL A 4 -5.24 -7.83 -8.16
C VAL A 4 -4.73 -6.52 -7.61
N ALA A 5 -3.47 -6.51 -7.21
CA ALA A 5 -2.75 -5.28 -6.92
C ALA A 5 -2.48 -4.55 -8.24
N GLU A 6 -2.84 -3.28 -8.30
CA GLU A 6 -2.64 -2.44 -9.46
C GLU A 6 -1.66 -1.32 -9.07
N LEU A 7 -0.61 -1.15 -9.86
CA LEU A 7 0.37 -0.07 -9.69
C LEU A 7 -0.24 1.34 -9.83
N ASP A 8 -1.52 1.42 -10.16
CA ASP A 8 -2.38 2.60 -10.20
C ASP A 8 -3.00 2.87 -8.81
N HIS A 9 -2.22 2.72 -7.73
CA HIS A 9 -2.61 3.05 -6.35
C HIS A 9 -3.86 2.33 -5.81
N ARG A 10 -4.18 1.14 -6.34
CA ARG A 10 -5.44 0.45 -6.01
C ARG A 10 -5.34 -1.07 -6.02
N VAL A 11 -6.41 -1.70 -5.54
CA VAL A 11 -6.65 -3.14 -5.62
C VAL A 11 -8.01 -3.37 -6.27
N SER A 12 -8.06 -4.26 -7.26
CA SER A 12 -9.30 -4.78 -7.85
C SER A 12 -9.66 -6.14 -7.27
N ILE A 13 -10.95 -6.34 -7.01
CA ILE A 13 -11.52 -7.63 -6.61
C ILE A 13 -12.44 -8.09 -7.72
N LEU A 14 -12.23 -9.32 -8.22
CA LEU A 14 -13.00 -9.91 -9.31
C LEU A 14 -13.60 -11.27 -8.90
N ASP A 15 -14.72 -11.64 -9.52
CA ASP A 15 -15.26 -13.00 -9.40
C ASP A 15 -14.45 -14.00 -10.26
N SER A 16 -14.81 -15.29 -10.17
CA SER A 16 -14.14 -16.35 -10.94
C SER A 16 -14.37 -16.28 -12.45
N SER A 17 -15.37 -15.52 -12.90
CA SER A 17 -15.68 -15.29 -14.30
C SER A 17 -14.94 -14.06 -14.86
N GLY A 18 -14.21 -13.32 -14.01
CA GLY A 18 -13.47 -12.13 -14.39
C GLY A 18 -14.31 -10.84 -14.31
N ASN A 19 -15.51 -10.87 -13.73
CA ASN A 19 -16.29 -9.66 -13.52
C ASN A 19 -15.74 -8.89 -12.32
N LEU A 20 -15.64 -7.57 -12.45
CA LEU A 20 -15.22 -6.69 -11.36
C LEU A 20 -16.30 -6.61 -10.28
N LEU A 21 -15.91 -6.87 -9.03
CA LEU A 21 -16.77 -6.78 -7.85
C LEU A 21 -16.53 -5.46 -7.10
N ALA A 22 -15.28 -5.04 -6.94
CA ALA A 22 -14.92 -3.82 -6.22
C ALA A 22 -13.54 -3.30 -6.61
N ARG A 23 -13.29 -2.00 -6.34
CA ARG A 23 -11.98 -1.36 -6.35
C ARG A 23 -11.78 -0.55 -5.09
N TRP A 24 -10.64 -0.73 -4.43
CA TRP A 24 -10.24 0.01 -3.24
C TRP A 24 -8.92 0.73 -3.50
N GLY A 25 -8.75 1.93 -2.94
CA GLY A 25 -7.70 2.86 -3.32
C GLY A 25 -8.22 3.97 -4.23
N ASP A 26 -7.36 4.91 -4.57
CA ASP A 26 -7.70 6.08 -5.38
C ASP A 26 -6.56 6.42 -6.34
N VAL A 27 -6.91 6.72 -7.59
CA VAL A 27 -6.01 7.15 -8.66
C VAL A 27 -5.74 8.65 -8.61
N ASP A 28 -6.61 9.41 -7.95
CA ASP A 28 -6.54 10.86 -7.85
C ASP A 28 -5.86 11.32 -6.55
N ALA A 29 -5.21 10.41 -5.82
CA ALA A 29 -4.39 10.74 -4.67
C ALA A 29 -3.22 11.63 -5.11
N ASN A 30 -3.43 12.95 -5.05
CA ASN A 30 -2.36 13.93 -5.21
C ASN A 30 -1.33 13.67 -4.12
N VAL A 31 -0.22 13.06 -4.50
CA VAL A 31 0.95 12.90 -3.64
C VAL A 31 1.54 14.28 -3.43
N ASP A 32 1.20 14.93 -2.31
CA ASP A 32 1.89 16.10 -1.79
C ASP A 32 3.39 15.76 -1.67
N ASP A 33 4.22 16.49 -2.44
CA ASP A 33 5.66 16.31 -2.56
C ASP A 33 6.44 17.21 -1.58
N SER A 34 5.74 17.84 -0.63
CA SER A 34 6.36 18.53 0.49
C SER A 34 7.17 17.55 1.36
N GLU A 35 8.30 18.03 1.86
CA GLU A 35 9.19 17.28 2.75
C GLU A 35 8.48 16.93 4.06
N THR A 36 8.12 15.67 4.29
CA THR A 36 7.41 15.25 5.53
C THR A 36 8.32 14.68 6.62
N GLY A 37 9.65 14.80 6.49
CA GLY A 37 10.63 14.39 7.52
C GLY A 37 11.25 13.00 7.28
N SER A 38 11.99 12.45 8.25
CA SER A 38 12.87 11.27 8.06
C SER A 38 12.22 9.90 8.36
N GLY A 39 10.93 9.73 8.08
CA GLY A 39 10.20 8.48 8.39
C GLY A 39 9.77 8.37 9.87
N LEU A 40 9.08 7.27 10.22
CA LEU A 40 8.56 7.04 11.57
C LEU A 40 9.70 6.72 12.55
N SER A 41 9.71 7.37 13.72
CA SER A 41 10.81 7.29 14.71
C SER A 41 11.10 5.90 15.27
N ASN A 42 10.24 4.92 15.01
CA ASN A 42 10.32 3.55 15.51
C ASN A 42 10.33 2.49 14.38
N SER A 43 10.51 2.90 13.13
CA SER A 43 10.55 1.97 12.01
C SER A 43 11.81 1.08 12.09
N PRO A 44 11.69 -0.26 12.13
CA PRO A 44 12.85 -1.17 12.22
C PRO A 44 13.65 -1.29 10.90
N SER A 45 13.24 -0.56 9.86
CA SER A 45 13.86 -0.50 8.52
C SER A 45 15.21 0.26 8.53
N ARG A 46 16.23 -0.42 9.03
CA ARG A 46 17.70 -0.18 9.03
C ARG A 46 18.31 0.97 8.19
N ASN A 47 19.36 1.55 8.77
CA ASN A 47 20.31 2.56 8.25
C ASN A 47 21.51 1.92 7.45
N PRO A 48 22.07 2.57 6.40
CA PRO A 48 21.66 3.85 5.85
C PRO A 48 20.53 3.72 4.82
N MET A 49 19.47 4.46 5.10
CA MET A 49 18.34 4.66 4.20
C MET A 49 18.75 5.59 3.05
N ILE A 50 17.99 5.52 1.95
CA ILE A 50 18.02 6.57 0.93
C ILE A 50 17.71 7.90 1.62
N VAL A 51 18.66 8.82 1.58
CA VAL A 51 18.48 10.21 2.02
C VAL A 51 17.65 10.91 0.96
N GLY A 52 16.37 11.17 1.25
CA GLY A 52 15.45 11.76 0.28
C GLY A 52 14.07 12.06 0.86
N LYS A 53 13.28 12.82 0.10
CA LYS A 53 11.99 13.37 0.51
C LYS A 53 11.00 12.29 0.89
N VAL A 54 10.46 12.34 2.11
CA VAL A 54 9.28 11.54 2.46
C VAL A 54 8.06 12.28 1.94
N LYS A 55 7.37 11.70 0.95
CA LYS A 55 6.07 12.16 0.46
C LYS A 55 4.98 11.79 1.48
N HIS A 56 3.88 12.55 1.53
CA HIS A 56 2.82 12.30 2.50
C HIS A 56 2.30 10.85 2.44
N GLU A 57 2.09 10.24 3.60
CA GLU A 57 1.53 8.89 3.65
C GLU A 57 0.04 8.93 3.23
N PRO A 58 -0.43 8.07 2.30
CA PRO A 58 -1.79 8.13 1.77
C PRO A 58 -2.92 8.01 2.81
N GLY A 59 -2.68 7.59 4.04
CA GLY A 59 -3.71 7.29 5.04
C GLY A 59 -4.18 5.84 5.01
N ALA A 60 -4.97 5.45 6.02
CA ALA A 60 -5.44 4.08 6.19
C ALA A 60 -6.38 3.64 5.06
N GLY A 61 -6.14 2.46 4.50
CA GLY A 61 -6.94 1.92 3.39
C GLY A 61 -6.61 2.50 2.02
N LEU A 62 -5.61 3.38 1.93
CA LEU A 62 -5.07 3.91 0.67
C LEU A 62 -3.68 3.33 0.39
N PHE A 63 -3.43 3.09 -0.90
CA PHE A 63 -2.24 2.39 -1.38
C PHE A 63 -1.32 3.34 -2.16
N GLY A 64 -0.04 3.30 -1.85
CA GLY A 64 0.99 4.02 -2.57
C GLY A 64 1.63 3.18 -3.66
N ALA A 65 1.94 1.90 -3.41
CA ALA A 65 2.55 1.03 -4.41
C ALA A 65 2.21 -0.45 -4.16
N PRO A 66 0.92 -0.84 -4.23
CA PRO A 66 0.51 -2.19 -3.88
C PRO A 66 1.08 -3.19 -4.90
N HIS A 67 1.71 -4.25 -4.41
CA HIS A 67 2.45 -5.18 -5.28
C HIS A 67 2.32 -6.64 -4.88
N GLY A 68 2.17 -6.94 -3.59
CA GLY A 68 1.88 -8.29 -3.11
C GLY A 68 0.47 -8.39 -2.56
N ILE A 69 -0.15 -9.55 -2.76
CA ILE A 69 -1.45 -9.85 -2.17
C ILE A 69 -1.49 -11.29 -1.65
N ALA A 70 -2.06 -11.46 -0.47
CA ALA A 70 -2.32 -12.77 0.12
C ALA A 70 -3.71 -12.78 0.77
N VAL A 71 -4.32 -13.94 0.89
CA VAL A 71 -5.63 -14.13 1.52
C VAL A 71 -5.49 -15.27 2.52
N ASP A 72 -5.97 -15.09 3.74
CA ASP A 72 -5.97 -16.14 4.76
C ASP A 72 -7.24 -17.01 4.68
N SER A 73 -7.28 -18.07 5.49
CA SER A 73 -8.40 -19.01 5.55
C SER A 73 -9.70 -18.41 6.07
N GLU A 74 -9.63 -17.26 6.76
CA GLU A 74 -10.81 -16.53 7.23
C GLU A 74 -11.32 -15.54 6.18
N GLY A 75 -10.62 -15.43 5.04
CA GLY A 75 -10.97 -14.52 3.95
C GLY A 75 -10.58 -13.07 4.21
N SER A 76 -9.77 -12.79 5.23
CA SER A 76 -9.06 -11.52 5.33
C SER A 76 -7.94 -11.50 4.30
N PHE A 77 -7.61 -10.33 3.79
CA PHE A 77 -6.54 -10.20 2.81
C PHE A 77 -5.50 -9.18 3.22
N TYR A 78 -4.32 -9.36 2.68
CA TYR A 78 -3.11 -8.65 3.03
C TYR A 78 -2.55 -8.03 1.77
N VAL A 79 -2.24 -6.74 1.82
CA VAL A 79 -1.61 -6.02 0.71
C VAL A 79 -0.24 -5.57 1.18
N SER A 80 0.80 -5.94 0.45
CA SER A 80 2.16 -5.42 0.66
C SER A 80 2.51 -4.41 -0.43
N GLU A 81 3.27 -3.39 -0.04
CA GLU A 81 3.61 -2.27 -0.89
C GLU A 81 5.12 -2.15 -1.13
N VAL A 82 5.51 -1.59 -2.26
CA VAL A 82 6.91 -1.26 -2.56
C VAL A 82 7.17 0.21 -2.21
N SER A 83 6.84 0.59 -0.97
CA SER A 83 6.80 2.00 -0.55
C SER A 83 8.17 2.70 -0.64
N GLU A 84 9.23 2.01 -0.24
CA GLU A 84 10.58 2.61 -0.17
C GLU A 84 11.19 2.82 -1.55
N THR A 85 11.34 1.76 -2.35
CA THR A 85 12.04 1.86 -3.64
C THR A 85 11.20 2.47 -4.76
N PHE A 86 9.87 2.49 -4.65
CA PHE A 86 8.99 3.13 -5.63
C PHE A 86 8.61 4.57 -5.25
N LEU A 87 8.19 4.82 -4.00
CA LEU A 87 7.69 6.14 -3.58
C LEU A 87 8.73 6.98 -2.85
N GLY A 88 9.80 6.38 -2.33
CA GLY A 88 10.76 7.04 -1.46
C GLY A 88 10.23 7.25 -0.03
N ILE A 89 9.26 6.44 0.42
CA ILE A 89 8.62 6.59 1.74
C ILE A 89 8.90 5.36 2.59
N ASP A 90 9.41 5.57 3.82
CA ASP A 90 9.39 4.54 4.86
C ASP A 90 8.04 4.50 5.57
N ARG A 91 7.18 3.55 5.18
CA ARG A 91 5.89 3.28 5.83
C ARG A 91 6.01 2.37 7.06
N GLY A 92 7.21 1.87 7.39
CA GLY A 92 7.44 0.90 8.45
C GLY A 92 6.49 -0.29 8.34
N ASP A 93 5.88 -0.68 9.45
CA ASP A 93 4.93 -1.81 9.50
C ASP A 93 3.67 -1.59 8.64
N ARG A 94 3.37 -0.34 8.25
CA ARG A 94 2.25 -0.03 7.33
C ARG A 94 2.54 -0.38 5.88
N CYS A 95 3.76 -0.83 5.56
CA CYS A 95 4.10 -1.39 4.25
C CYS A 95 3.36 -2.72 3.98
N VAL A 96 2.74 -3.31 5.01
CA VAL A 96 1.78 -4.42 4.89
C VAL A 96 0.50 -4.08 5.64
N GLN A 97 -0.63 -4.08 4.94
CA GLN A 97 -1.95 -3.78 5.52
C GLN A 97 -2.84 -5.03 5.50
N LYS A 98 -3.49 -5.35 6.64
CA LYS A 98 -4.51 -6.41 6.74
C LYS A 98 -5.91 -5.80 6.65
N PHE A 99 -6.73 -6.31 5.75
CA PHE A 99 -8.13 -5.96 5.59
C PHE A 99 -9.00 -7.11 6.08
N VAL A 100 -9.73 -6.84 7.15
CA VAL A 100 -10.60 -7.81 7.82
C VAL A 100 -12.00 -7.73 7.21
N ARG A 101 -12.62 -8.89 6.98
CA ARG A 101 -14.02 -8.96 6.58
C ARG A 101 -14.91 -8.65 7.79
N VAL A 102 -15.80 -7.67 7.66
CA VAL A 102 -16.83 -7.33 8.66
C VAL A 102 -18.21 -7.81 8.22
#